data_AF-A0A7X7VPC8-F1
#
_entry.id   AF-A0A7X7VPC8-F1
#
_cell.length_a   1.000
_cell.length_b   1.000
_cell.length_c   1.000
_cell.angle_alpha   90.00
_cell.angle_beta   90.00
_cell.angle_gamma   90.00
#
_symmetry.space_group_name_H-M   'P 1'
#
loop_
_entity.id
_entity.type
_entity.pdbx_description
1 polymer ?
#
loop_
_entity_poly.entity_id
_entity_poly.type
_entity_poly.pdbx_seq_one_letter_code
_entity_poly.pdbx_strand_id
1 'polypeptide(L)'
;VADVRGLIEGAAEGKGLGHEFLRHIERTAVILHVVDVTGGFEGRDPVNDLEVIDRELAAYAADLAVRPQIVVANKCDMPGTEAAQARLAKAAAERGRPFFAVSAVTGKGLPALVAACSGEVARLRSTITTSEPVELLNEQLERKRRQRDAIVKVTQEQRGVWRVTGDAVERMVIQTDWDNDESITYLQHRFARAGIEEKLKKAGASVGDEVRILDYEFDFEGTAPTQEAPVAEGASIEGGKDLSTTVSDNNEEDI
;
A
#
# COMPACT_ATOMS: atom_id res chain seq x y z
N VAL A 1 0.80 -7.88 -10.25
CA VAL A 1 2.13 -7.30 -9.98
C VAL A 1 1.89 -5.87 -9.56
N ALA A 2 2.44 -5.45 -8.42
CA ALA A 2 2.39 -4.06 -7.98
C ALA A 2 3.77 -3.45 -8.25
N ASP A 3 3.82 -2.27 -8.85
CA ASP A 3 5.05 -1.56 -9.18
C ASP A 3 5.30 -0.43 -8.18
N VAL A 4 6.55 -0.27 -7.76
CA VAL A 4 6.98 0.53 -6.62
C VAL A 4 8.10 1.44 -7.11
N ARG A 5 7.86 2.77 -7.15
CA ARG A 5 8.84 3.73 -7.71
C ARG A 5 10.06 3.88 -6.81
N GLY A 6 11.26 3.86 -7.40
CA GLY A 6 12.53 3.60 -6.73
C GLY A 6 12.94 4.52 -5.58
N LEU A 7 13.90 3.99 -4.81
CA LEU A 7 14.75 4.58 -3.76
C LEU A 7 14.69 6.10 -3.65
N ILE A 8 14.12 6.57 -2.56
CA ILE A 8 14.27 7.95 -2.08
C ILE A 8 14.61 7.83 -0.61
N GLU A 9 15.83 8.20 -0.23
CA GLU A 9 16.25 8.23 1.17
C GLU A 9 15.25 9.05 1.99
N GLY A 10 14.77 8.49 3.10
CA GLY A 10 13.77 9.13 3.95
C GLY A 10 12.32 8.67 3.71
N ALA A 11 12.10 7.52 3.07
CA ALA A 11 10.78 6.90 2.93
C ALA A 11 10.04 6.67 4.25
N ALA A 12 10.76 6.21 5.28
CA ALA A 12 10.21 5.96 6.60
C ALA A 12 9.78 7.26 7.34
N GLU A 13 10.32 8.41 6.94
CA GLU A 13 10.06 9.74 7.53
C GLU A 13 9.06 10.56 6.69
N GLY A 14 8.41 9.94 5.69
CA GLY A 14 7.40 10.59 4.84
C GLY A 14 7.92 11.27 3.58
N LYS A 15 9.21 11.15 3.24
CA LYS A 15 9.82 11.77 2.04
C LYS A 15 10.11 10.83 0.87
N GLY A 16 9.98 9.53 1.09
CA GLY A 16 10.18 8.50 0.06
C GLY A 16 8.92 7.70 -0.22
N LEU A 17 9.05 6.43 -0.65
CA LEU A 17 7.96 5.51 -0.97
C LEU A 17 6.77 5.67 -0.02
N GLY A 18 5.82 6.53 -0.40
CA GLY A 18 4.85 7.08 0.54
C GLY A 18 4.03 5.99 1.23
N HIS A 19 3.38 6.34 2.34
CA HIS A 19 2.60 5.41 3.17
C HIS A 19 1.49 4.65 2.40
N GLU A 20 1.01 5.21 1.28
CA GLU A 20 0.10 4.52 0.36
C GLU A 20 0.77 3.45 -0.51
N PHE A 21 2.06 3.58 -0.83
CA PHE A 21 2.83 2.65 -1.66
C PHE A 21 3.15 1.36 -0.90
N LEU A 22 3.59 1.46 0.35
CA LEU A 22 3.96 0.31 1.19
C LEU A 22 2.73 -0.53 1.57
N ARG A 23 1.55 0.09 1.66
CA ARG A 23 0.24 -0.59 1.83
C ARG A 23 -0.06 -1.59 0.70
N HIS A 24 0.44 -1.37 -0.52
CA HIS A 24 0.25 -2.29 -1.63
C HIS A 24 1.21 -3.49 -1.56
N ILE A 25 2.41 -3.30 -1.01
CA ILE A 25 3.42 -4.36 -0.80
C ILE A 25 2.94 -5.35 0.27
N GLU A 26 2.20 -4.90 1.28
CA GLU A 26 1.60 -5.80 2.28
C GLU A 26 0.71 -6.90 1.66
N ARG A 27 0.17 -6.69 0.46
CA ARG A 27 -0.69 -7.64 -0.26
C ARG A 27 0.08 -8.59 -1.19
N THR A 28 1.40 -8.51 -1.29
CA THR A 28 2.19 -9.33 -2.21
C THR A 28 2.83 -10.53 -1.51
N ALA A 29 2.82 -11.69 -2.16
CA ALA A 29 3.44 -12.91 -1.62
C ALA A 29 4.97 -12.93 -1.79
N VAL A 30 5.49 -12.22 -2.79
CA VAL A 30 6.90 -12.15 -3.16
C VAL A 30 7.24 -10.70 -3.48
N ILE A 31 8.41 -10.25 -3.05
CA ILE A 31 8.95 -8.91 -3.32
C ILE A 31 10.10 -9.03 -4.32
N LEU A 32 10.10 -8.20 -5.35
CA LEU A 32 11.20 -8.11 -6.32
C LEU A 32 11.96 -6.80 -6.10
N HIS A 33 13.24 -6.92 -5.77
CA HIS A 33 14.15 -5.79 -5.65
C HIS A 33 14.77 -5.50 -7.01
N VAL A 34 14.19 -4.56 -7.75
CA VAL A 34 14.70 -4.16 -9.06
C VAL A 34 15.74 -3.06 -8.88
N VAL A 35 17.00 -3.39 -9.14
CA VAL A 35 18.14 -2.49 -8.96
C VAL A 35 18.76 -2.17 -10.31
N ASP A 36 19.02 -0.89 -10.58
CA ASP A 36 19.70 -0.44 -11.80
C ASP A 36 21.22 -0.68 -11.68
N VAL A 37 21.75 -1.62 -12.46
CA VAL A 37 23.19 -1.94 -12.39
C VAL A 37 24.11 -0.96 -13.12
N THR A 38 23.55 0.04 -13.81
CA THR A 38 24.36 1.09 -14.45
C THR A 38 24.83 2.16 -13.47
N GLY A 39 24.23 2.22 -12.26
CA GLY A 39 24.42 3.33 -11.32
C GLY A 39 23.67 4.61 -11.72
N GLY A 40 22.94 4.61 -12.84
CA GLY A 40 22.23 5.78 -13.35
C GLY A 40 23.17 6.93 -13.72
N PHE A 41 22.64 8.16 -13.78
CA PHE A 41 23.42 9.37 -14.06
C PHE A 41 24.33 9.79 -12.89
N GLU A 42 24.04 9.29 -11.69
CA GLU A 42 24.69 9.69 -10.43
C GLU A 42 25.82 8.72 -10.01
N GLY A 43 26.03 7.63 -10.75
CA GLY A 43 27.09 6.66 -10.45
C GLY A 43 26.87 5.89 -9.13
N ARG A 44 25.61 5.63 -8.78
CA ARG A 44 25.25 4.92 -7.54
C ARG A 44 25.74 3.48 -7.53
N ASP A 45 26.02 2.96 -6.34
CA ASP A 45 26.40 1.56 -6.16
C ASP A 45 25.15 0.67 -6.01
N PRO A 46 24.91 -0.29 -6.91
CA PRO A 46 23.76 -1.20 -6.84
C PRO A 46 23.68 -2.01 -5.54
N VAL A 47 24.82 -2.28 -4.89
CA VAL A 47 24.82 -2.99 -3.60
C VAL A 47 24.29 -2.08 -2.48
N ASN A 48 24.70 -0.82 -2.48
CA ASN A 48 24.18 0.16 -1.53
C ASN A 48 22.69 0.42 -1.75
N ASP A 49 22.25 0.49 -3.02
CA ASP A 49 20.84 0.61 -3.37
C ASP A 49 20.02 -0.54 -2.75
N LEU A 50 20.47 -1.79 -2.88
CA LEU A 50 19.82 -2.94 -2.24
C LEU A 50 19.78 -2.80 -0.70
N GLU A 51 20.87 -2.36 -0.09
CA GLU A 51 20.96 -2.16 1.37
C GLU A 51 20.02 -1.08 1.88
N VAL A 52 19.87 0.01 1.14
CA VAL A 52 18.92 1.08 1.48
C VAL A 52 17.50 0.53 1.44
N ILE A 53 17.11 -0.20 0.38
CA ILE A 53 15.77 -0.81 0.29
C ILE A 53 15.54 -1.78 1.47
N ASP A 54 16.54 -2.61 1.81
CA ASP A 54 16.45 -3.54 2.93
C ASP A 54 16.17 -2.82 4.26
N ARG A 55 16.89 -1.73 4.54
CA ARG A 55 16.67 -0.92 5.75
C ARG A 55 15.30 -0.27 5.76
N GLU A 56 14.85 0.26 4.64
CA GLU A 56 13.54 0.92 4.53
C GLU A 56 12.38 -0.06 4.74
N LEU A 57 12.45 -1.25 4.14
CA LEU A 57 11.45 -2.30 4.37
C LEU A 57 11.40 -2.74 5.82
N ALA A 58 12.58 -2.91 6.45
CA ALA A 58 12.68 -3.29 7.86
C ALA A 58 12.15 -2.20 8.81
N ALA A 59 12.39 -0.92 8.48
CA ALA A 59 11.89 0.22 9.26
C ALA A 59 10.37 0.36 9.19
N TYR A 60 9.76 0.04 8.04
CA TYR A 60 8.31 0.11 7.88
C TYR A 60 7.58 -1.03 8.59
N ALA A 61 7.94 -2.29 8.31
CA ALA A 61 7.31 -3.43 8.96
C ALA A 61 8.21 -4.67 8.93
N ALA A 62 8.42 -5.25 10.11
CA ALA A 62 9.25 -6.44 10.29
C ALA A 62 8.75 -7.66 9.47
N ASP A 63 7.45 -7.72 9.15
CA ASP A 63 6.88 -8.80 8.33
C ASP A 63 7.29 -8.69 6.86
N LEU A 64 7.53 -7.49 6.32
CA LEU A 64 8.01 -7.31 4.94
C LEU A 64 9.46 -7.75 4.79
N ALA A 65 10.29 -7.52 5.80
CA ALA A 65 11.71 -7.88 5.79
C ALA A 65 11.93 -9.40 5.70
N VAL A 66 11.02 -10.20 6.24
CA VAL A 66 11.09 -11.68 6.24
C VAL A 66 10.35 -12.33 5.06
N ARG A 67 9.66 -11.55 4.22
CA ARG A 67 8.98 -12.09 3.04
C ARG A 67 9.98 -12.64 2.02
N PRO A 68 9.59 -13.66 1.24
CA PRO A 68 10.38 -14.12 0.10
C PRO A 68 10.71 -12.95 -0.84
N GLN A 69 12.00 -12.77 -1.10
CA GLN A 69 12.55 -11.66 -1.85
C GLN A 69 13.46 -12.15 -2.95
N ILE A 70 13.37 -11.54 -4.14
CA ILE A 70 14.19 -11.84 -5.31
C ILE A 70 14.94 -10.57 -5.70
N VAL A 71 16.25 -10.65 -5.91
CA VAL A 71 17.07 -9.53 -6.39
C VAL A 71 17.14 -9.56 -7.91
N VAL A 72 16.85 -8.43 -8.54
CA VAL A 72 16.79 -8.27 -9.99
C VAL A 72 17.71 -7.14 -10.43
N ALA A 73 18.83 -7.49 -11.06
CA ALA A 73 19.74 -6.55 -11.72
C ALA A 73 19.15 -6.13 -13.08
N ASN A 74 18.60 -4.92 -13.17
CA ASN A 74 18.03 -4.37 -14.39
C ASN A 74 19.06 -3.56 -15.19
N LYS A 75 18.84 -3.46 -16.51
CA LYS A 75 19.74 -2.83 -17.51
C LYS A 75 21.06 -3.57 -17.74
N CYS A 76 21.04 -4.91 -17.66
CA CYS A 76 22.22 -5.74 -17.89
C CYS A 76 22.73 -5.74 -19.35
N ASP A 77 22.00 -5.10 -20.26
CA ASP A 77 22.38 -4.90 -21.67
C ASP A 77 23.40 -3.76 -21.85
N MET A 78 23.56 -2.90 -20.85
CA MET A 78 24.49 -1.78 -20.90
C MET A 78 25.94 -2.26 -20.67
N PRO A 79 26.92 -1.71 -21.43
CA PRO A 79 28.32 -2.10 -21.30
C PRO A 79 28.92 -1.69 -19.95
N GLY A 80 29.83 -2.50 -19.41
CA GLY A 80 30.56 -2.20 -18.18
C GLY A 80 29.78 -2.50 -16.90
N THR A 81 28.62 -3.16 -17.00
CA THR A 81 27.78 -3.50 -15.85
C THR A 81 28.16 -4.84 -15.21
N GLU A 82 29.07 -5.62 -15.81
CA GLU A 82 29.40 -7.00 -15.41
C GLU A 82 29.94 -7.06 -13.97
N ALA A 83 30.83 -6.13 -13.62
CA ALA A 83 31.39 -6.06 -12.27
C ALA A 83 30.32 -5.70 -11.23
N ALA A 84 29.41 -4.79 -11.56
CA ALA A 84 28.31 -4.39 -10.69
C ALA A 84 27.31 -5.55 -10.51
N GLN A 85 26.97 -6.25 -11.59
CA GLN A 85 26.13 -7.46 -11.55
C GLN A 85 26.75 -8.54 -10.65
N ALA A 86 28.06 -8.80 -10.77
CA ALA A 86 28.75 -9.79 -9.95
C ALA A 86 28.73 -9.42 -8.45
N ARG A 87 28.96 -8.15 -8.12
CA ARG A 87 28.88 -7.67 -6.73
C ARG A 87 27.46 -7.80 -6.17
N LEU A 88 26.45 -7.41 -6.95
CA LEU A 88 25.05 -7.52 -6.53
C LEU A 88 24.60 -8.97 -6.40
N ALA A 89 25.05 -9.87 -7.28
CA ALA A 89 24.79 -11.30 -7.18
C ALA A 89 25.39 -11.90 -5.90
N LYS A 90 26.62 -11.49 -5.54
CA LYS A 90 27.25 -11.89 -4.27
C LYS A 90 26.44 -11.41 -3.07
N ALA A 91 26.03 -10.13 -3.06
CA ALA A 91 25.22 -9.54 -1.99
C ALA A 91 23.87 -10.25 -1.84
N ALA A 92 23.24 -10.65 -2.95
CA ALA A 92 22.00 -11.43 -2.94
C ALA A 92 22.21 -12.84 -2.35
N ALA A 93 23.29 -13.52 -2.74
CA ALA A 93 23.63 -14.86 -2.26
C ALA A 93 23.94 -14.86 -0.75
N GLU A 94 24.66 -13.86 -0.24
CA GLU A 94 24.91 -13.67 1.20
C GLU A 94 23.62 -13.51 2.01
N ARG A 95 22.55 -12.97 1.38
CA ARG A 95 21.21 -12.82 1.97
C ARG A 95 20.30 -14.03 1.71
N GLY A 96 20.79 -15.07 1.02
CA GLY A 96 20.00 -16.25 0.65
C GLY A 96 18.87 -15.95 -0.35
N ARG A 97 19.01 -14.90 -1.17
CA ARG A 97 17.96 -14.45 -2.12
C ARG A 97 18.30 -14.87 -3.55
N PRO A 98 17.32 -15.35 -4.34
CA PRO A 98 17.52 -15.58 -5.78
C PRO A 98 17.94 -14.30 -6.50
N PHE A 99 18.80 -14.43 -7.51
CA PHE A 99 19.31 -13.31 -8.30
C PHE A 99 19.05 -13.52 -9.78
N PHE A 100 18.59 -12.48 -10.46
CA PHE A 100 18.38 -12.46 -11.91
C PHE A 100 18.95 -11.19 -12.52
N ALA A 101 19.74 -11.33 -13.59
CA ALA A 101 20.13 -10.22 -14.44
C ALA A 101 19.17 -10.11 -15.64
N VAL A 102 18.56 -8.94 -15.81
CA VAL A 102 17.53 -8.70 -16.82
C VAL A 102 17.75 -7.38 -17.55
N SER A 103 17.14 -7.30 -18.72
CA SER A 103 16.98 -6.07 -19.48
C SER A 103 15.52 -5.91 -19.84
N ALA A 104 14.87 -4.90 -19.27
CA ALA A 104 13.49 -4.57 -19.63
C ALA A 104 13.36 -4.12 -21.08
N VAL A 105 14.42 -3.56 -21.68
CA VAL A 105 14.44 -3.06 -23.06
C VAL A 105 14.55 -4.20 -24.06
N THR A 106 15.49 -5.13 -23.84
CA THR A 106 15.74 -6.23 -24.79
C THR A 106 14.92 -7.48 -24.49
N GLY A 107 14.30 -7.55 -23.30
CA GLY A 107 13.62 -8.74 -22.79
C GLY A 107 14.56 -9.82 -22.26
N LYS A 108 15.89 -9.62 -22.31
CA LYS A 108 16.87 -10.57 -21.80
C LYS A 108 16.59 -10.90 -20.32
N GLY A 109 16.60 -12.18 -19.98
CA GLY A 109 16.42 -12.66 -18.60
C GLY A 109 14.98 -12.60 -18.06
N LEU A 110 14.05 -11.86 -18.70
CA LEU A 110 12.66 -11.77 -18.24
C LEU A 110 11.92 -13.11 -18.24
N PRO A 111 12.04 -14.00 -19.26
CA PRO A 111 11.34 -15.28 -19.23
C PRO A 111 11.74 -16.16 -18.03
N ALA A 112 13.03 -16.18 -17.69
CA ALA A 112 13.55 -16.92 -16.55
C ALA A 112 13.07 -16.31 -15.22
N LEU A 113 13.07 -14.98 -15.12
CA LEU A 113 12.54 -14.26 -13.95
C LEU A 113 11.05 -14.56 -13.75
N VAL A 114 10.23 -14.49 -14.80
CA VAL A 114 8.79 -14.77 -14.73
C VAL A 114 8.54 -16.22 -14.30
N ALA A 115 9.28 -17.18 -14.87
CA ALA A 115 9.17 -18.58 -14.48
C ALA A 115 9.51 -18.80 -13.00
N ALA A 116 10.59 -18.18 -12.51
CA ALA A 116 10.98 -18.27 -11.10
C ALA A 116 9.94 -17.63 -10.16
N CYS A 117 9.44 -16.44 -10.50
CA CYS A 117 8.37 -15.79 -9.74
C CYS A 117 7.10 -16.62 -9.71
N SER A 118 6.71 -17.21 -10.85
CA SER A 118 5.55 -18.09 -10.94
C SER A 118 5.73 -19.32 -10.04
N GLY A 119 6.91 -19.96 -10.08
CA GLY A 119 7.25 -21.10 -9.24
C GLY A 119 7.21 -20.77 -7.74
N GLU A 120 7.77 -19.63 -7.33
CA GLU A 120 7.74 -19.20 -5.93
C GLU A 120 6.32 -18.86 -5.46
N VAL A 121 5.54 -18.15 -6.27
CA VAL A 121 4.13 -17.86 -5.95
C VAL A 121 3.33 -19.17 -5.85
N ALA A 122 3.56 -20.12 -6.76
CA ALA A 122 2.90 -21.42 -6.73
C ALA A 122 3.28 -22.22 -5.48
N ARG A 123 4.56 -22.23 -5.09
CA ARG A 123 5.07 -22.89 -3.88
C ARG A 123 4.47 -22.27 -2.61
N LEU A 124 4.44 -20.94 -2.53
CA LEU A 124 3.84 -20.24 -1.39
C LEU A 124 2.34 -20.49 -1.32
N ARG A 125 1.65 -20.47 -2.47
CA ARG A 125 0.22 -20.83 -2.55
C ARG A 125 -0.06 -22.28 -2.21
N SER A 126 0.81 -23.23 -2.58
CA SER A 126 0.62 -24.65 -2.25
C SER A 126 0.88 -24.94 -0.76
N THR A 127 1.83 -24.22 -0.16
CA THR A 127 2.07 -24.22 1.29
C THR A 127 0.82 -23.71 2.03
N ILE A 128 0.11 -22.73 1.46
CA ILE A 128 -1.20 -22.26 1.95
C ILE A 128 -2.33 -23.26 1.62
N THR A 129 -2.32 -23.91 0.46
CA THR A 129 -3.37 -24.86 0.02
C THR A 129 -3.41 -26.14 0.86
N THR A 130 -2.33 -26.46 1.58
CA THR A 130 -2.30 -27.58 2.53
C THR A 130 -2.78 -27.17 3.93
N SER A 131 -3.13 -25.89 4.15
CA SER A 131 -3.57 -25.32 5.42
C SER A 131 -4.66 -24.26 5.19
N GLU A 132 -5.92 -24.70 5.20
CA GLU A 132 -7.15 -23.92 5.05
C GLU A 132 -7.31 -23.09 3.73
N PRO A 133 -8.54 -22.99 3.17
CA PRO A 133 -8.79 -22.25 1.92
C PRO A 133 -8.27 -20.80 1.93
N VAL A 134 -7.70 -20.34 0.82
CA VAL A 134 -7.12 -18.98 0.65
C VAL A 134 -8.13 -17.85 0.95
N GLU A 135 -9.42 -18.05 0.66
CA GLU A 135 -10.50 -17.14 1.10
C GLU A 135 -10.53 -16.99 2.63
N LEU A 136 -10.44 -18.10 3.37
CA LEU A 136 -10.46 -18.12 4.84
C LEU A 136 -9.20 -17.50 5.42
N LEU A 137 -8.02 -17.69 4.82
CA LEU A 137 -6.77 -17.06 5.28
C LEU A 137 -6.78 -15.55 5.03
N ASN A 138 -7.25 -15.09 3.87
CA ASN A 138 -7.43 -13.65 3.61
C ASN A 138 -8.44 -13.05 4.58
N GLU A 139 -9.56 -13.72 4.84
CA GLU A 139 -10.51 -13.29 5.86
C GLU A 139 -9.93 -13.30 7.27
N GLN A 140 -9.14 -14.31 7.65
CA GLN A 140 -8.51 -14.39 8.97
C GLN A 140 -7.45 -13.30 9.15
N LEU A 141 -6.65 -13.01 8.12
CA LEU A 141 -5.66 -11.93 8.13
C LEU A 141 -6.34 -10.56 8.14
N GLU A 142 -7.40 -10.36 7.36
CA GLU A 142 -8.24 -9.16 7.41
C GLU A 142 -8.92 -9.02 8.77
N ARG A 143 -9.40 -10.11 9.38
CA ARG A 143 -9.94 -10.10 10.75
C ARG A 143 -8.86 -9.75 11.77
N LYS A 144 -7.66 -10.34 11.69
CA LYS A 144 -6.53 -10.01 12.57
C LYS A 144 -6.06 -8.57 12.39
N ARG A 145 -6.04 -8.07 11.16
CA ARG A 145 -5.74 -6.67 10.85
C ARG A 145 -6.81 -5.74 11.39
N ARG A 146 -8.09 -6.01 11.15
CA ARG A 146 -9.21 -5.22 11.73
C ARG A 146 -9.20 -5.26 13.24
N GLN A 147 -8.87 -6.41 13.84
CA GLN A 147 -8.69 -6.53 15.29
C GLN A 147 -7.57 -5.62 15.77
N ARG A 148 -6.40 -5.65 15.11
CA ARG A 148 -5.25 -4.81 15.42
C ARG A 148 -5.54 -3.31 15.22
N ASP A 149 -6.10 -2.94 14.06
CA ASP A 149 -6.51 -1.58 13.72
C ASP A 149 -7.64 -1.08 14.66
N ALA A 150 -8.44 -1.98 15.25
CA ALA A 150 -9.43 -1.65 16.26
C ALA A 150 -8.84 -1.46 17.67
N ILE A 151 -7.59 -1.90 17.91
CA ILE A 151 -6.87 -1.60 19.15
C ILE A 151 -6.49 -0.13 19.12
N VAL A 152 -7.27 0.65 19.86
CA VAL A 152 -7.00 2.05 20.15
C VAL A 152 -6.98 2.17 21.65
N LYS A 153 -5.86 2.66 22.18
CA LYS A 153 -5.67 2.93 23.59
C LYS A 153 -5.71 4.43 23.80
N VAL A 154 -6.53 4.86 24.75
CA VAL A 154 -6.65 6.25 25.17
C VAL A 154 -6.10 6.34 26.59
N THR A 155 -5.16 7.24 26.82
CA THR A 155 -4.55 7.48 28.14
C THR A 155 -4.57 8.97 28.45
N GLN A 156 -5.02 9.32 29.65
CA GLN A 156 -4.93 10.69 30.13
C GLN A 156 -3.50 10.96 30.60
N GLU A 157 -2.80 11.90 29.95
CA GLU A 157 -1.45 12.32 30.40
C GLU A 157 -1.55 13.37 31.49
N GLN A 158 -2.46 14.33 31.30
CA GLN A 158 -2.74 15.42 32.24
C GLN A 158 -4.24 15.74 32.21
N ARG A 159 -4.69 16.56 33.16
CA ARG A 159 -6.09 17.00 33.18
C ARG A 159 -6.40 17.78 31.90
N GLY A 160 -7.32 17.26 31.09
CA GLY A 160 -7.67 17.84 29.79
C GLY A 160 -6.71 17.51 28.65
N VAL A 161 -5.74 16.61 28.83
CA VAL A 161 -4.79 16.18 27.79
C VAL A 161 -4.82 14.66 27.64
N TRP A 162 -5.18 14.21 26.44
CA TRP A 162 -5.42 12.81 26.12
C TRP A 162 -4.48 12.32 25.04
N ARG A 163 -3.67 11.31 25.34
CA ARG A 163 -2.90 10.59 24.33
C ARG A 163 -3.72 9.44 23.75
N VAL A 164 -3.79 9.38 22.43
CA VAL A 164 -4.40 8.27 21.69
C VAL A 164 -3.32 7.55 20.90
N THR A 165 -3.20 6.25 21.12
CA THR A 165 -2.24 5.37 20.41
C THR A 165 -2.98 4.23 19.74
N GLY A 166 -2.53 3.86 18.55
CA GLY A 166 -3.04 2.73 17.78
C GLY A 166 -2.72 2.84 16.30
N ASP A 167 -2.34 1.72 15.70
CA ASP A 167 -1.85 1.65 14.31
C ASP A 167 -2.78 2.35 13.30
N ALA A 168 -4.10 2.21 13.47
CA ALA A 168 -5.07 2.81 12.55
C ALA A 168 -5.22 4.31 12.73
N VAL A 169 -5.22 4.80 13.98
CA VAL A 169 -5.42 6.22 14.29
C VAL A 169 -4.16 7.03 14.03
N GLU A 170 -2.99 6.49 14.36
CA GLU A 170 -1.70 7.09 14.03
C GLU A 170 -1.54 7.21 12.51
N ARG A 171 -1.93 6.17 11.77
CA ARG A 171 -1.99 6.19 10.30
C ARG A 171 -2.99 7.21 9.75
N MET A 172 -4.12 7.43 10.41
CA MET A 172 -5.09 8.46 10.00
C MET A 172 -4.46 9.85 10.05
N VAL A 173 -3.78 10.15 11.15
CA VAL A 173 -3.12 11.44 11.43
C VAL A 173 -1.97 11.72 10.48
N ILE A 174 -1.10 10.74 10.22
CA ILE A 174 0.03 10.88 9.28
C ILE A 174 -0.46 11.16 7.85
N GLN A 175 -1.59 10.60 7.45
CA GLN A 175 -2.12 10.72 6.08
C GLN A 175 -2.92 12.00 5.83
N THR A 176 -3.15 12.81 6.86
CA THR A 176 -3.90 14.05 6.74
C THR A 176 -2.97 15.18 6.36
N ASP A 177 -3.38 15.97 5.36
CA ASP A 177 -2.77 17.26 5.09
C ASP A 177 -3.27 18.27 6.14
N TRP A 178 -2.38 18.73 7.01
CA TRP A 178 -2.70 19.60 8.15
C TRP A 178 -2.78 21.08 7.77
N ASP A 179 -2.33 21.46 6.57
CA ASP A 179 -2.45 22.83 6.07
C ASP A 179 -3.79 23.08 5.35
N ASN A 180 -4.67 22.07 5.33
CA ASN A 180 -5.95 22.09 4.63
C ASN A 180 -7.11 21.76 5.58
N ASP A 181 -7.93 22.78 5.88
CA ASP A 181 -9.11 22.67 6.74
C ASP A 181 -10.10 21.57 6.30
N GLU A 182 -10.24 21.30 4.99
CA GLU A 182 -11.10 20.25 4.46
C GLU A 182 -10.55 18.85 4.79
N SER A 183 -9.22 18.70 4.80
CA SER A 183 -8.54 17.46 5.15
C SER A 183 -8.60 17.17 6.67
N ILE A 184 -8.56 18.22 7.49
CA ILE A 184 -8.78 18.13 8.95
C ILE A 184 -10.23 17.71 9.24
N THR A 185 -11.20 18.33 8.58
CA THR A 185 -12.62 17.97 8.70
C THR A 185 -12.84 16.51 8.28
N TYR A 186 -12.20 16.06 7.19
CA TYR A 186 -12.24 14.67 6.75
C TYR A 186 -11.63 13.69 7.78
N LEU A 187 -10.54 14.08 8.44
CA LEU A 187 -9.92 13.31 9.53
C LEU A 187 -10.87 13.13 10.71
N GLN A 188 -11.56 14.19 11.15
CA GLN A 188 -12.54 14.13 12.22
C GLN A 188 -13.69 13.17 11.88
N HIS A 189 -14.23 13.24 10.66
CA HIS A 189 -15.25 12.28 10.19
C HIS A 189 -14.72 10.83 10.19
N ARG A 190 -13.44 10.61 9.88
CA ARG A 190 -12.79 9.29 10.01
C ARG A 190 -12.70 8.84 11.46
N PHE A 191 -12.40 9.73 12.41
CA PHE A 191 -12.36 9.39 13.84
C PHE A 191 -13.73 9.00 14.38
N ALA A 192 -14.78 9.72 13.99
CA ALA A 192 -16.16 9.37 14.33
C ALA A 192 -16.52 7.98 13.82
N ARG A 193 -16.25 7.69 12.53
CA ARG A 193 -16.52 6.37 11.92
C ARG A 193 -15.70 5.24 12.52
N ALA A 194 -14.48 5.52 12.96
CA ALA A 194 -13.60 4.55 13.62
C ALA A 194 -13.93 4.36 15.11
N GLY A 195 -14.90 5.11 15.65
CA GLY A 195 -15.31 5.04 17.06
C GLY A 195 -14.28 5.58 18.04
N ILE A 196 -13.32 6.39 17.57
CA ILE A 196 -12.25 6.97 18.39
C ILE A 196 -12.83 8.06 19.30
N GLU A 197 -13.75 8.88 18.79
CA GLU A 197 -14.45 9.89 19.60
C GLU A 197 -15.21 9.27 20.76
N GLU A 198 -15.91 8.16 20.53
CA GLU A 198 -16.64 7.46 21.59
C GLU A 198 -15.70 6.85 22.62
N LYS A 199 -14.49 6.44 22.22
CA LYS A 199 -13.46 5.99 23.16
C LYS A 199 -12.91 7.16 23.99
N LEU A 200 -12.69 8.32 23.38
CA LEU A 200 -12.27 9.55 24.06
C LEU A 200 -13.33 10.03 25.07
N LYS A 201 -14.61 10.11 24.66
CA LYS A 201 -15.74 10.45 25.54
C LYS A 201 -15.85 9.48 26.72
N LYS A 202 -15.75 8.16 26.47
CA LYS A 202 -15.77 7.13 27.53
C LYS A 202 -14.58 7.23 28.48
N ALA A 203 -13.42 7.65 27.98
CA ALA A 203 -12.24 7.88 28.80
C ALA A 203 -12.41 9.13 29.69
N GLY A 204 -13.31 10.05 29.31
CA GLY A 204 -13.64 11.27 30.05
C GLY A 204 -13.24 12.56 29.35
N ALA A 205 -12.88 12.50 28.06
CA ALA A 205 -12.54 13.68 27.29
C ALA A 205 -13.77 14.56 27.07
N SER A 206 -13.61 15.86 27.32
CA SER A 206 -14.61 16.89 27.11
C SER A 206 -14.27 17.73 25.88
N VAL A 207 -15.28 18.37 25.29
CA VAL A 207 -15.06 19.28 24.15
C VAL A 207 -14.09 20.39 24.56
N GLY A 208 -13.07 20.62 23.75
CA GLY A 208 -11.96 21.55 24.03
C GLY A 208 -10.80 20.95 24.83
N ASP A 209 -10.84 19.65 25.18
CA ASP A 209 -9.66 18.95 25.69
C ASP A 209 -8.65 18.69 24.55
N GLU A 210 -7.36 18.73 24.88
CA GLU A 210 -6.27 18.49 23.93
C GLU A 210 -6.10 16.99 23.68
N VAL A 211 -6.05 16.59 22.41
CA VAL A 211 -5.81 15.22 21.96
C VAL A 211 -4.47 15.14 21.25
N ARG A 212 -3.64 14.21 21.71
CA ARG A 212 -2.28 13.96 21.21
C ARG A 212 -2.19 12.62 20.52
N ILE A 213 -1.75 12.64 19.27
CA ILE A 213 -1.52 11.44 18.47
C ILE A 213 -0.20 11.61 17.75
N LEU A 214 0.78 10.75 18.04
CA LEU A 214 2.18 10.96 17.67
C LEU A 214 2.66 12.34 18.16
N ASP A 215 3.21 13.14 17.26
CA ASP A 215 3.71 14.50 17.48
C ASP A 215 2.65 15.58 17.13
N TYR A 216 1.41 15.17 16.82
CA TYR A 216 0.32 16.08 16.49
C TYR A 216 -0.58 16.30 17.71
N GLU A 217 -0.97 17.55 17.91
CA GLU A 217 -1.84 18.02 19.00
C GLU A 217 -3.00 18.81 18.38
N PHE A 218 -4.23 18.52 18.80
CA PHE A 218 -5.43 19.23 18.33
C PHE A 218 -6.56 19.16 19.36
N ASP A 219 -7.53 20.06 19.25
CA ASP A 219 -8.65 20.14 20.19
C ASP A 219 -9.72 19.09 19.87
N PHE A 220 -10.28 18.48 20.92
CA PHE A 220 -11.42 17.58 20.78
C PHE A 220 -12.70 18.37 20.51
N GLU A 221 -13.18 18.36 19.27
CA GLU A 221 -14.39 19.12 18.90
C GLU A 221 -15.70 18.36 19.20
N GLY A 222 -15.67 17.02 19.14
CA GLY A 222 -16.83 16.15 19.37
C GLY A 222 -17.92 16.30 18.30
N THR A 223 -18.16 15.25 17.51
CA THR A 223 -19.16 15.34 16.44
C THR A 223 -20.59 15.39 17.02
N ALA A 224 -21.37 16.42 16.71
CA ALA A 224 -22.83 16.41 16.86
C ALA A 224 -23.44 15.50 15.77
N PRO A 225 -24.45 14.66 16.07
CA PRO A 225 -24.94 13.66 15.12
C PRO A 225 -25.46 14.34 13.84
N THR A 226 -24.77 14.12 12.72
CA THR A 226 -25.13 14.64 11.40
C THR A 226 -26.34 13.87 10.88
N GLN A 227 -27.45 14.58 10.60
CA GLN A 227 -28.57 14.04 9.82
C GLN A 227 -28.07 13.59 8.44
N GLU A 228 -28.45 12.37 8.05
CA GLU A 228 -28.12 11.75 6.77
C GLU A 228 -28.52 12.67 5.60
N ALA A 229 -27.54 13.05 4.76
CA ALA A 229 -27.79 13.68 3.48
C ALA A 229 -28.35 12.63 2.49
N PRO A 230 -29.37 12.97 1.67
CA PRO A 230 -30.07 12.00 0.85
C PRO A 230 -29.21 11.49 -0.31
N VAL A 231 -29.37 10.19 -0.59
CA VAL A 231 -28.79 9.48 -1.72
C VAL A 231 -29.41 10.05 -3.01
N ALA A 232 -28.57 10.57 -3.91
CA ALA A 232 -29.02 11.05 -5.22
C ALA A 232 -29.35 9.86 -6.14
N GLU A 233 -30.64 9.59 -6.33
CA GLU A 233 -31.20 8.72 -7.36
C GLU A 233 -31.48 9.52 -8.64
N GLY A 234 -31.13 8.95 -9.79
CA GLY A 234 -31.79 9.22 -11.08
C GLY A 234 -31.41 10.49 -11.85
N ALA A 235 -30.45 10.39 -12.78
CA ALA A 235 -30.37 11.30 -13.91
C ALA A 235 -31.04 10.66 -15.15
N SER A 236 -32.33 10.94 -15.30
CA SER A 236 -33.06 10.78 -16.57
C SER A 236 -32.48 11.76 -17.60
N ILE A 237 -32.11 11.25 -18.78
CA ILE A 237 -31.89 12.05 -19.98
C ILE A 237 -33.01 11.71 -20.94
N GLU A 238 -33.97 12.62 -21.12
CA GLU A 238 -34.95 12.59 -22.20
C GLU A 238 -34.71 13.74 -23.19
N GLY A 239 -34.83 13.39 -24.48
CA GLY A 239 -35.12 14.28 -25.60
C GLY A 239 -33.88 14.84 -26.31
N GLY A 240 -33.58 14.53 -27.57
CA GLY A 240 -34.34 13.90 -28.63
C GLY A 240 -33.91 14.53 -29.96
N LYS A 241 -33.72 13.72 -31.00
CA LYS A 241 -34.00 14.15 -32.38
C LYS A 241 -34.09 12.95 -33.31
N ASP A 242 -35.21 12.96 -34.02
CA ASP A 242 -35.69 12.03 -35.02
C ASP A 242 -34.71 11.76 -36.17
N LEU A 243 -34.78 10.55 -36.73
CA LEU A 243 -34.97 10.36 -38.17
C LEU A 243 -35.56 8.96 -38.45
N SER A 244 -36.88 8.93 -38.69
CA SER A 244 -37.60 8.19 -39.74
C SER A 244 -37.10 6.81 -40.21
N THR A 245 -37.97 5.79 -40.20
CA THR A 245 -38.68 5.26 -41.40
C THR A 245 -39.12 3.80 -41.21
N THR A 246 -40.44 3.63 -41.16
CA THR A 246 -41.31 2.48 -41.52
C THR A 246 -40.75 1.05 -41.62
N VAL A 247 -41.43 0.19 -40.85
CA VAL A 247 -41.62 -1.26 -41.06
C VAL A 247 -42.27 -1.53 -42.41
N SER A 248 -41.74 -2.52 -43.14
CA SER A 248 -42.55 -3.41 -43.98
C SER A 248 -41.97 -4.81 -43.92
N ASP A 249 -42.84 -5.74 -43.55
CA ASP A 249 -42.72 -7.18 -43.74
C ASP A 249 -42.27 -7.52 -45.16
N ASN A 250 -41.48 -8.58 -45.31
CA ASN A 250 -41.66 -9.51 -46.42
C ASN A 250 -41.16 -10.90 -46.02
N ASN A 251 -42.16 -11.75 -45.83
CA ASN A 251 -42.13 -13.19 -45.92
C ASN A 251 -41.83 -13.57 -47.37
N GLU A 252 -40.80 -14.39 -47.64
CA GLU A 252 -40.84 -15.30 -48.79
C GLU A 252 -39.86 -16.45 -48.61
N GLU A 253 -40.45 -17.64 -48.68
CA GLU A 253 -39.83 -18.93 -48.87
C GLU A 253 -39.06 -18.99 -50.21
N ASP A 254 -38.33 -20.10 -50.34
CA ASP A 254 -38.02 -20.81 -51.58
C ASP A 254 -36.63 -20.66 -52.24
N ILE A 255 -35.99 -21.85 -52.28
CA ILE A 255 -34.93 -22.42 -53.14
C ILE A 255 -33.50 -22.38 -52.60
#